data_AF-A0A962EDI2-F1
#
_entry.id   AF-A0A962EDI2-F1
#
_cell.length_a   1.000
_cell.length_b   1.000
_cell.length_c   1.000
_cell.angle_alpha   90.00
_cell.angle_beta   90.00
_cell.angle_gamma   90.00
#
_symmetry.space_group_name_H-M   'P 1'
#
loop_
_entity.id
_entity.type
_entity.pdbx_description
1 polymer ?
#
loop_
_entity_poly.entity_id
_entity_poly.type
_entity_poly.pdbx_seq_one_letter_code
_entity_poly.pdbx_strand_id
1 'polypeptide(L)'
;QPMAPVEALRITRDLASALEYAHSQGVVHRDIKPSNIMFRGDGAAVLGDLGILKAQSEAGSMQIGSPHYMSPEQIEGESGDGRADLYSLGIVLFEMLTGRPPFDADDPYAVIGKHLSEPVPKLPEAFALYQSLIDKTLAKSAAERFASARELVAALDGFIEPKTVREPRTEAMRSTTKAAARQAETQALGAPTVVQAAAADPVPRPAPAPTPVAASAAPARNYRQAPRSNLPRALMRITLVIAVAVALAWGLAQLFGRSAPAPDAGTGASDKALAQLGGTQGMAEGVLAKAERLINEKKWSDAFDTIQQAGLSPANKERAQQVRKKLVQAMANEVKILRQGGSNDAAKGLLAQALKMFPDEPELTSLASEKQS
;
A
#
# COMPACT_ATOMS: atom_id res chain seq x y z
N GLN A 1 20.33 -3.73 11.79
CA GLN A 1 21.72 -3.72 11.26
C GLN A 1 21.64 -4.23 9.83
N PRO A 2 22.34 -3.62 8.87
CA PRO A 2 22.39 -4.11 7.49
C PRO A 2 22.89 -5.56 7.45
N MET A 3 22.32 -6.35 6.56
CA MET A 3 22.62 -7.76 6.34
C MET A 3 23.39 -7.95 5.03
N ALA A 4 24.14 -9.05 4.90
CA ALA A 4 24.77 -9.41 3.64
C ALA A 4 23.71 -9.56 2.53
N PRO A 5 23.89 -8.99 1.32
CA PRO A 5 22.84 -8.99 0.30
C PRO A 5 22.32 -10.37 -0.09
N VAL A 6 23.22 -11.35 -0.22
CA VAL A 6 22.84 -12.73 -0.57
C VAL A 6 21.96 -13.35 0.51
N GLU A 7 22.22 -13.06 1.78
CA GLU A 7 21.41 -13.53 2.90
C GLU A 7 20.04 -12.85 2.91
N ALA A 8 19.99 -11.53 2.73
CA ALA A 8 18.75 -10.77 2.63
C ALA A 8 17.86 -11.26 1.47
N LEU A 9 18.46 -11.56 0.32
CA LEU A 9 17.75 -12.12 -0.83
C LEU A 9 17.23 -13.53 -0.56
N ARG A 10 18.02 -14.40 0.11
CA ARG A 10 17.58 -15.76 0.48
C ARG A 10 16.40 -15.73 1.43
N ILE A 11 16.45 -14.89 2.47
CA ILE A 11 15.33 -14.68 3.39
C ILE A 11 14.10 -14.19 2.62
N THR A 12 14.27 -13.19 1.75
CA THR A 12 13.17 -12.64 0.95
C THR A 12 12.56 -13.71 0.04
N ARG A 13 13.40 -14.58 -0.53
CA ARG A 13 12.97 -15.70 -1.39
C ARG A 13 12.17 -16.74 -0.62
N ASP A 14 12.60 -17.12 0.58
CA ASP A 14 11.87 -18.06 1.44
C ASP A 14 10.48 -17.50 1.79
N LEU A 15 10.42 -16.21 2.17
CA LEU A 15 9.17 -15.53 2.49
C LEU A 15 8.26 -15.38 1.26
N ALA A 16 8.82 -15.03 0.10
CA ALA A 16 8.07 -14.97 -1.15
C ALA A 16 7.52 -16.34 -1.56
N SER A 17 8.25 -17.43 -1.30
CA SER A 17 7.78 -18.79 -1.54
C SER A 17 6.63 -19.17 -0.60
N ALA A 18 6.69 -18.74 0.67
CA ALA A 18 5.58 -18.92 1.62
C ALA A 18 4.34 -18.11 1.20
N LEU A 19 4.53 -16.89 0.70
CA LEU A 19 3.45 -16.06 0.15
C LEU A 19 2.85 -16.66 -1.11
N GLU A 20 3.66 -17.22 -2.02
CA GLU A 20 3.15 -17.93 -3.20
C GLU A 20 2.19 -19.05 -2.79
N TYR A 21 2.58 -19.86 -1.80
CA TYR A 21 1.72 -20.89 -1.27
C TYR A 21 0.43 -20.32 -0.67
N ALA A 22 0.52 -19.31 0.21
CA ALA A 22 -0.66 -18.69 0.82
C ALA A 22 -1.62 -18.08 -0.21
N HIS A 23 -1.08 -17.33 -1.17
CA HIS A 23 -1.85 -16.70 -2.25
C HIS A 23 -2.53 -17.74 -3.13
N SER A 24 -1.90 -18.89 -3.39
CA SER A 24 -2.51 -20.00 -4.12
C SER A 24 -3.73 -20.61 -3.41
N GLN A 25 -3.80 -20.45 -2.08
CA GLN A 25 -4.94 -20.87 -1.25
C GLN A 25 -5.96 -19.73 -1.06
N GLY A 26 -5.80 -18.61 -1.76
CA GLY A 26 -6.68 -17.44 -1.64
C GLY A 26 -6.49 -16.64 -0.34
N VAL A 27 -5.38 -16.84 0.37
CA VAL A 27 -5.09 -16.16 1.64
C VAL A 27 -4.07 -15.05 1.41
N VAL A 28 -4.43 -13.81 1.75
CA VAL A 28 -3.51 -12.65 1.78
C VAL A 28 -3.09 -12.38 3.22
N HIS A 29 -1.79 -12.20 3.47
CA HIS A 29 -1.23 -12.11 4.81
C HIS A 29 -1.55 -10.78 5.50
N ARG A 30 -1.43 -9.66 4.78
CA ARG A 30 -1.76 -8.27 5.17
C ARG A 30 -0.93 -7.64 6.28
N ASP A 31 -0.09 -8.40 6.97
CA ASP A 31 0.77 -7.90 8.06
C ASP A 31 2.22 -8.40 7.96
N ILE A 32 2.86 -8.25 6.79
CA ILE A 32 4.27 -8.60 6.61
C ILE A 32 5.16 -7.52 7.23
N LYS A 33 5.97 -7.90 8.22
CA LYS A 33 6.91 -7.02 8.94
C LYS A 33 7.95 -7.87 9.70
N PRO A 34 9.10 -7.30 10.12
CA PRO A 34 10.15 -8.05 10.79
C PRO A 34 9.71 -8.83 12.03
N SER A 35 8.80 -8.28 12.85
CA SER A 35 8.35 -8.98 14.07
C SER A 35 7.44 -10.19 13.80
N ASN A 36 6.97 -10.38 12.56
CA ASN A 36 6.20 -11.55 12.13
C ASN A 36 7.05 -12.55 11.33
N ILE A 37 8.35 -12.30 11.17
CA ILE A 37 9.27 -13.21 10.48
C ILE A 37 10.02 -14.02 11.55
N MET A 38 9.95 -15.34 11.43
CA MET A 38 10.62 -16.28 12.33
C MET A 38 11.66 -17.09 11.56
N PHE A 39 12.64 -17.63 12.28
CA PHE A 39 13.66 -18.50 11.73
C PHE A 39 13.56 -19.88 12.35
N ARG A 40 13.52 -20.90 11.50
CA ARG A 40 13.57 -22.30 11.93
C ARG A 40 15.02 -22.69 12.27
N GLY A 41 15.20 -23.78 13.03
CA GLY A 41 16.53 -24.26 13.43
C GLY A 41 17.46 -24.68 12.28
N ASP A 42 16.94 -24.84 11.07
CA ASP A 42 17.70 -25.07 9.82
C ASP A 42 18.10 -23.76 9.12
N GLY A 43 17.70 -22.60 9.66
CA GLY A 43 18.00 -21.27 9.12
C GLY A 43 16.96 -20.73 8.13
N ALA A 44 15.91 -21.50 7.78
CA ALA A 44 14.87 -21.04 6.86
C ALA A 44 13.98 -19.97 7.49
N ALA A 45 13.65 -18.93 6.72
CA ALA A 45 12.72 -17.89 7.16
C ALA A 45 11.27 -18.32 6.93
N VAL A 46 10.40 -18.08 7.91
CA VAL A 46 8.97 -18.41 7.85
C VAL A 46 8.12 -17.24 8.32
N LEU A 47 6.91 -17.10 7.75
CA LEU A 47 5.93 -16.12 8.18
C LEU A 47 5.09 -16.68 9.33
N GLY A 48 5.02 -15.92 10.42
CA GLY A 48 4.09 -16.12 11.52
C GLY A 48 2.93 -15.13 11.46
N ASP A 49 1.90 -15.38 12.26
CA ASP A 49 0.76 -14.49 12.48
C ASP A 49 0.05 -13.99 11.21
N LEU A 50 -0.88 -14.81 10.70
CA LEU A 50 -1.82 -14.36 9.67
C LEU A 50 -2.59 -13.13 10.21
N GLY A 51 -2.58 -12.02 9.47
CA GLY A 51 -3.13 -10.71 9.85
C GLY A 51 -4.66 -10.64 10.01
N ILE A 52 -5.31 -11.75 10.37
CA ILE A 52 -6.76 -11.94 10.52
C ILE A 52 -7.35 -10.93 11.52
N LEU A 53 -6.56 -10.43 12.47
CA LEU A 53 -7.00 -9.49 13.50
C LEU A 53 -7.04 -8.01 13.05
N LYS A 54 -6.54 -7.66 11.85
CA LYS A 54 -6.50 -6.26 11.37
C LYS A 54 -7.62 -5.89 10.41
N ALA A 55 -8.51 -6.84 10.08
CA ALA A 55 -9.73 -6.52 9.37
C ALA A 55 -10.68 -5.77 10.32
N GLN A 56 -10.91 -4.48 10.05
CA GLN A 56 -11.72 -3.53 10.82
C GLN A 56 -11.06 -2.93 12.07
N SER A 57 -10.13 -2.01 11.88
CA SER A 57 -10.12 -0.82 12.74
C SER A 57 -11.02 0.23 12.10
N GLU A 58 -12.24 0.37 12.64
CA GLU A 58 -13.12 1.50 12.32
C GLU A 58 -12.36 2.83 12.43
N ALA A 59 -12.63 3.73 11.50
CA ALA A 59 -12.06 5.06 11.42
C ALA A 59 -12.31 5.85 12.73
N GLY A 60 -11.36 5.84 13.65
CA GLY A 60 -11.48 6.59 14.92
C GLY A 60 -10.52 6.14 16.01
N SER A 61 -10.10 4.87 15.99
CA SER A 61 -8.99 4.39 16.82
C SER A 61 -8.11 3.51 15.97
N MET A 62 -7.34 4.14 15.08
CA MET A 62 -6.26 3.43 14.41
C MET A 62 -5.25 3.12 15.52
N GLN A 63 -5.34 1.92 16.09
CA GLN A 63 -4.15 1.23 16.58
C GLN A 63 -3.32 0.98 15.31
N ILE A 64 -2.71 2.05 14.80
CA ILE A 64 -1.87 2.03 13.61
C ILE A 64 -0.91 0.89 13.90
N GLY A 65 -0.87 -0.10 13.01
CA GLY A 65 0.16 -1.12 13.06
C GLY A 65 1.54 -0.47 12.95
N SER A 66 2.54 -1.18 12.45
CA SER A 66 3.75 -0.48 12.02
C SER A 66 3.46 0.13 10.64
N PRO A 67 3.27 1.46 10.52
CA PRO A 67 2.89 2.10 9.25
C PRO A 67 3.97 1.91 8.17
N HIS A 68 5.21 1.68 8.59
CA HIS A 68 6.39 1.49 7.76
C HIS A 68 6.28 0.36 6.73
N TYR A 69 5.39 -0.61 6.93
CA TYR A 69 5.27 -1.78 6.06
C TYR A 69 3.91 -1.87 5.33
N MET A 70 3.02 -0.89 5.52
CA MET A 70 1.70 -0.91 4.87
C MET A 70 1.84 -0.57 3.38
N SER A 71 1.09 -1.27 2.53
CA SER A 71 1.00 -0.91 1.12
C SER A 71 0.08 0.30 0.89
N PRO A 72 0.26 1.06 -0.22
CA PRO A 72 -0.61 2.19 -0.57
C PRO A 72 -2.10 1.83 -0.56
N GLU A 73 -2.46 0.71 -1.17
CA GLU A 73 -3.85 0.25 -1.25
C GLU A 73 -4.41 -0.15 0.12
N GLN A 74 -3.59 -0.66 1.05
CA GLN A 74 -4.02 -0.93 2.43
C GLN A 74 -4.28 0.36 3.20
N ILE A 75 -3.46 1.39 2.98
CA ILE A 75 -3.62 2.72 3.57
C ILE A 75 -4.92 3.37 3.09
N GLU A 76 -5.24 3.21 1.81
CA GLU A 76 -6.44 3.74 1.17
C GLU A 76 -7.71 2.94 1.54
N GLY A 77 -7.56 1.81 2.24
CA GLY A 77 -8.67 0.96 2.67
C GLY A 77 -9.23 0.08 1.55
N GLU A 78 -8.49 -0.09 0.46
CA GLU A 78 -8.85 -1.00 -0.62
C GLU A 78 -8.68 -2.46 -0.18
N SER A 79 -9.44 -3.36 -0.81
CA SER A 79 -9.48 -4.77 -0.39
C SER A 79 -8.14 -5.50 -0.52
N GLY A 80 -7.22 -4.98 -1.35
CA GLY A 80 -5.86 -5.46 -1.60
C GLY A 80 -5.77 -6.93 -2.05
N ASP A 81 -5.06 -7.22 -3.14
CA ASP A 81 -4.72 -8.62 -3.48
C ASP A 81 -3.35 -9.01 -2.91
N GLY A 82 -2.84 -10.20 -3.27
CA GLY A 82 -1.53 -10.68 -2.81
C GLY A 82 -0.36 -9.74 -3.10
N ARG A 83 -0.50 -8.78 -4.02
CA ARG A 83 0.54 -7.77 -4.32
C ARG A 83 0.74 -6.75 -3.20
N ALA A 84 -0.20 -6.64 -2.26
CA ALA A 84 0.01 -5.90 -1.02
C ALA A 84 1.11 -6.52 -0.17
N ASP A 85 1.10 -7.85 -0.02
CA ASP A 85 2.15 -8.57 0.72
C ASP A 85 3.52 -8.44 0.05
N LEU A 86 3.57 -8.39 -1.29
CA LEU A 86 4.82 -8.19 -2.03
C LEU A 86 5.42 -6.82 -1.76
N TYR A 87 4.59 -5.77 -1.68
CA TYR A 87 5.06 -4.44 -1.33
C TYR A 87 5.70 -4.43 0.06
N SER A 88 4.97 -4.95 1.05
CA SER A 88 5.46 -5.04 2.43
C SER A 88 6.75 -5.87 2.53
N LEU A 89 6.86 -6.97 1.78
CA LEU A 89 8.09 -7.76 1.68
C LEU A 89 9.24 -6.98 1.04
N GLY A 90 8.96 -6.14 0.04
CA GLY A 90 9.94 -5.22 -0.55
C GLY A 90 10.50 -4.20 0.44
N ILE A 91 9.65 -3.70 1.35
CA ILE A 91 10.08 -2.82 2.45
C ILE A 91 11.05 -3.57 3.36
N VAL A 92 10.73 -4.81 3.73
CA VAL A 92 11.59 -5.66 4.56
C VAL A 92 12.94 -5.92 3.87
N LEU A 93 12.96 -6.21 2.56
CA LEU A 93 14.20 -6.38 1.81
C LEU A 93 15.04 -5.08 1.83
N PHE A 94 14.42 -3.92 1.58
CA PHE A 94 15.11 -2.64 1.64
C PHE A 94 15.73 -2.39 3.02
N GLU A 95 14.99 -2.70 4.09
CA GLU A 95 15.46 -2.55 5.46
C GLU A 95 16.60 -3.51 5.79
N MET A 96 16.53 -4.78 5.34
CA MET A 96 17.64 -5.71 5.52
C MET A 96 18.91 -5.22 4.82
N LEU A 97 18.79 -4.63 3.63
CA LEU A 97 19.94 -4.12 2.88
C LEU A 97 20.52 -2.84 3.49
N THR A 98 19.68 -1.91 3.93
CA THR A 98 20.11 -0.56 4.33
C THR A 98 20.15 -0.33 5.84
N GLY A 99 19.58 -1.25 6.61
CA GLY A 99 19.41 -1.16 8.06
C GLY A 99 18.25 -0.27 8.53
N ARG A 100 17.48 0.31 7.60
CA ARG A 100 16.31 1.17 7.90
C ARG A 100 15.24 1.05 6.81
N PRO A 101 13.95 1.24 7.11
CA PRO A 101 12.92 1.25 6.07
C PRO A 101 13.13 2.40 5.07
N PRO A 102 12.60 2.29 3.83
CA PRO A 102 12.74 3.34 2.81
C PRO A 102 11.96 4.61 3.17
N PHE A 103 10.83 4.46 3.85
CA PHE A 103 9.98 5.57 4.28
C PHE A 103 9.97 5.61 5.80
N ASP A 104 10.53 6.68 6.35
CA ASP A 104 10.60 6.89 7.79
C ASP A 104 10.35 8.37 8.13
N ALA A 105 9.70 8.60 9.27
CA ALA A 105 9.36 9.92 9.81
C ALA A 105 8.93 9.80 11.28
N ASP A 106 9.03 10.91 12.03
CA ASP A 106 8.64 10.95 13.45
C ASP A 106 7.13 10.79 13.66
N ASP A 107 6.32 11.15 12.66
CA ASP A 107 4.86 11.05 12.68
C ASP A 107 4.38 9.86 11.82
N PRO A 108 3.64 8.90 12.39
CA PRO A 108 3.02 7.79 11.65
C PRO A 108 2.22 8.23 10.42
N TYR A 109 1.53 9.38 10.48
CA TYR A 109 0.78 9.91 9.33
C TYR A 109 1.69 10.44 8.22
N ALA A 110 2.86 10.96 8.58
CA ALA A 110 3.88 11.32 7.60
C ALA A 110 4.40 10.08 6.89
N VAL A 111 4.71 8.99 7.62
CA VAL A 111 5.12 7.70 7.02
C VAL A 111 4.07 7.21 6.02
N ILE A 112 2.79 7.26 6.41
CA ILE A 112 1.66 6.95 5.51
C ILE A 112 1.68 7.81 4.24
N GLY A 113 1.84 9.13 4.37
CA GLY A 113 1.93 10.04 3.22
C GLY A 113 3.09 9.71 2.27
N LYS A 114 4.23 9.27 2.81
CA LYS A 114 5.39 8.82 2.03
C LYS A 114 5.11 7.55 1.24
N HIS A 115 4.43 6.57 1.85
CA HIS A 115 4.01 5.37 1.15
C HIS A 115 3.13 5.69 -0.05
N LEU A 116 2.23 6.69 0.04
CA LEU A 116 1.35 7.09 -1.06
C LEU A 116 2.06 7.87 -2.18
N SER A 117 3.00 8.75 -1.84
CA SER A 117 3.45 9.79 -2.78
C SER A 117 4.96 9.90 -3.00
N GLU A 118 5.80 9.52 -2.02
CA GLU A 118 7.25 9.70 -2.17
C GLU A 118 7.84 8.63 -3.10
N PRO A 119 8.79 8.99 -3.98
CA PRO A 119 9.47 8.02 -4.82
C PRO A 119 10.30 7.06 -3.96
N VAL A 120 10.54 5.86 -4.50
CA VAL A 120 11.40 4.87 -3.85
C VAL A 120 12.83 5.42 -3.74
N PRO A 121 13.43 5.47 -2.53
CA PRO A 121 14.79 5.97 -2.36
C PRO A 121 15.82 5.16 -3.13
N LYS A 122 16.88 5.82 -3.59
CA LYS A 122 18.03 5.14 -4.18
C LYS A 122 18.81 4.38 -3.11
N LEU A 123 19.10 3.12 -3.40
CA LEU A 123 19.98 2.28 -2.61
C LEU A 123 21.41 2.85 -2.62
N PRO A 124 22.19 2.63 -1.56
CA PRO A 124 23.62 2.87 -1.57
C PRO A 124 24.30 2.20 -2.78
N GLU A 125 25.40 2.79 -3.27
CA GLU A 125 26.10 2.32 -4.48
C GLU A 125 26.46 0.82 -4.41
N ALA A 126 26.83 0.32 -3.24
CA ALA A 126 27.12 -1.09 -2.99
C ALA A 126 25.94 -2.05 -3.29
N PHE A 127 24.72 -1.54 -3.33
CA PHE A 127 23.48 -2.28 -3.57
C PHE A 127 22.73 -1.82 -4.83
N ALA A 128 23.33 -0.97 -5.66
CA ALA A 128 22.70 -0.41 -6.85
C ALA A 128 22.18 -1.49 -7.83
N LEU A 129 22.81 -2.66 -7.86
CA LEU A 129 22.38 -3.83 -8.65
C LEU A 129 20.93 -4.25 -8.35
N TYR A 130 20.46 -4.06 -7.12
CA TYR A 130 19.13 -4.47 -6.66
C TYR A 130 18.07 -3.37 -6.82
N GLN A 131 18.44 -2.19 -7.33
CA GLN A 131 17.52 -1.05 -7.40
C GLN A 131 16.29 -1.37 -8.27
N SER A 132 16.46 -2.03 -9.41
CA SER A 132 15.34 -2.36 -10.31
C SER A 132 14.36 -3.34 -9.66
N LEU A 133 14.87 -4.30 -8.88
CA LEU A 133 14.06 -5.23 -8.10
C LEU A 133 13.25 -4.47 -7.03
N ILE A 134 13.90 -3.57 -6.30
CA ILE A 134 13.26 -2.74 -5.27
C ILE A 134 12.22 -1.79 -5.89
N ASP A 135 12.56 -1.07 -6.96
CA ASP A 135 11.67 -0.14 -7.65
C ASP A 135 10.41 -0.85 -8.16
N LYS A 136 10.55 -2.04 -8.77
CA LYS A 136 9.41 -2.83 -9.23
C LYS A 136 8.58 -3.38 -8.06
N THR A 137 9.21 -3.84 -6.98
CA THR A 137 8.47 -4.38 -5.82
C THR A 137 7.72 -3.29 -5.05
N LEU A 138 8.29 -2.08 -4.97
CA LEU A 138 7.75 -0.94 -4.23
C LEU A 138 7.00 0.07 -5.11
N ALA A 139 6.63 -0.30 -6.34
CA ALA A 139 5.82 0.54 -7.20
C ALA A 139 4.50 0.92 -6.49
N LYS A 140 4.07 2.17 -6.60
CA LYS A 140 2.90 2.67 -5.87
C LYS A 140 1.62 1.99 -6.37
N SER A 141 1.48 1.91 -7.69
CA SER A 141 0.45 1.12 -8.34
C SER A 141 0.75 -0.38 -8.21
N ALA A 142 -0.19 -1.16 -7.69
CA ALA A 142 -0.08 -2.62 -7.63
C ALA A 142 0.03 -3.26 -9.03
N ALA A 143 -0.48 -2.60 -10.08
CA ALA A 143 -0.36 -3.09 -11.46
C ALA A 143 1.06 -3.02 -12.02
N GLU A 144 1.92 -2.16 -11.46
CA GLU A 144 3.32 -1.99 -11.87
C GLU A 144 4.27 -2.94 -11.12
N ARG A 145 3.76 -3.64 -10.10
CA ARG A 145 4.52 -4.62 -9.33
C ARG A 145 4.62 -5.97 -10.06
N PHE A 146 5.36 -6.89 -9.47
CA PHE A 146 5.30 -8.31 -9.84
C PHE A 146 3.85 -8.80 -9.76
N ALA A 147 3.39 -9.52 -10.78
CA ALA A 147 2.02 -9.99 -10.86
C ALA A 147 1.71 -11.07 -9.82
N SER A 148 2.74 -11.76 -9.30
CA SER A 148 2.60 -12.80 -8.29
C SER A 148 3.89 -12.98 -7.49
N ALA A 149 3.77 -13.61 -6.31
CA ALA A 149 4.93 -14.01 -5.51
C ALA A 149 5.88 -14.95 -6.29
N ARG A 150 5.34 -15.80 -7.16
CA ARG A 150 6.12 -16.66 -8.06
C ARG A 150 7.05 -15.88 -8.98
N GLU A 151 6.56 -14.77 -9.55
CA GLU A 151 7.36 -13.91 -10.42
C GLU A 151 8.48 -13.23 -9.63
N LEU A 152 8.19 -12.81 -8.39
CA LEU A 152 9.20 -12.28 -7.47
C LEU A 152 10.27 -13.32 -7.11
N VAL A 153 9.89 -14.56 -6.80
CA VAL A 153 10.85 -15.66 -6.55
C VAL A 153 11.78 -15.87 -7.76
N ALA A 154 11.21 -15.92 -8.97
CA ALA A 154 12.01 -16.08 -10.19
C ALA A 154 12.99 -14.91 -10.42
N ALA A 155 12.59 -13.68 -10.07
CA ALA A 155 13.46 -12.52 -10.13
C ALA A 155 14.60 -12.61 -9.10
N LEU A 156 14.29 -12.99 -7.86
CA LEU A 156 15.26 -13.17 -6.77
C LEU A 156 16.30 -14.26 -7.12
N ASP A 157 15.86 -15.36 -7.71
CA ASP A 157 16.74 -16.45 -8.15
C ASP A 157 17.80 -15.97 -9.15
N GLY A 158 17.46 -15.02 -10.04
CA GLY A 158 18.42 -14.41 -10.97
C GLY A 158 19.55 -13.62 -10.29
N PHE A 159 19.33 -13.16 -9.05
CA PHE A 159 20.36 -12.47 -8.25
C PHE A 159 21.13 -13.40 -7.31
N ILE A 160 20.50 -14.48 -6.81
CA ILE A 160 21.13 -15.44 -5.89
C ILE A 160 22.01 -16.44 -6.65
N GLU A 161 21.47 -17.00 -7.73
CA GLU A 161 22.19 -17.87 -8.66
C GLU A 161 22.32 -17.11 -9.97
N PRO A 162 23.32 -16.23 -10.12
CA PRO A 162 23.55 -15.57 -11.40
C PRO A 162 23.77 -16.68 -12.41
N LYS A 163 22.78 -16.90 -13.28
CA LYS A 163 22.90 -17.81 -14.42
C LYS A 163 24.14 -17.35 -15.14
N THR A 164 25.22 -18.12 -15.03
CA THR A 164 26.39 -17.93 -15.87
C THR A 164 25.85 -17.98 -17.28
N VAL A 165 25.85 -16.81 -17.94
CA VAL A 165 25.53 -16.73 -19.34
C VAL A 165 26.53 -17.67 -20.00
N ARG A 166 26.10 -18.87 -20.38
CA ARG A 166 26.82 -19.66 -21.37
C ARG A 166 26.86 -18.74 -22.57
N GLU A 167 28.04 -18.19 -22.85
CA GLU A 167 28.28 -17.48 -24.09
C GLU A 167 27.74 -18.32 -25.25
N PRO A 168 27.12 -17.71 -26.27
CA PRO A 168 26.61 -18.43 -27.42
C PRO A 168 27.78 -18.92 -28.28
N ARG A 169 28.47 -19.97 -27.83
CA ARG A 169 29.50 -20.69 -28.61
C ARG A 169 29.02 -22.02 -29.18
N THR A 170 27.73 -22.35 -29.03
CA THR A 170 27.19 -23.65 -29.49
C THR A 170 26.48 -23.65 -30.84
N GLU A 171 26.50 -22.55 -31.60
CA GLU A 171 26.03 -22.57 -33.01
C GLU A 171 27.17 -22.95 -33.99
N ALA A 172 28.44 -22.74 -33.62
CA ALA A 172 29.59 -23.00 -34.50
C ALA A 172 30.16 -24.44 -34.46
N MET A 173 29.64 -25.33 -33.59
CA MET A 173 30.13 -26.71 -33.42
C MET A 173 29.10 -27.78 -33.81
N ARG A 174 27.97 -27.40 -34.40
CA ARG A 174 26.93 -28.34 -34.87
C ARG A 174 27.03 -28.69 -36.36
N SER A 175 27.99 -28.12 -37.08
CA SER A 175 28.22 -28.39 -38.51
C SER A 175 29.17 -29.56 -38.80
N THR A 176 29.83 -30.16 -37.80
CA THR A 176 30.83 -31.23 -38.01
C THR A 176 30.40 -32.64 -37.62
N THR A 177 29.26 -32.85 -36.96
CA THR A 177 28.82 -34.21 -36.55
C THR A 177 27.80 -34.87 -37.47
N LYS A 178 27.32 -34.19 -38.53
CA LYS A 178 26.37 -34.78 -39.49
C LYS A 178 27.04 -35.62 -40.60
N ALA A 179 28.37 -35.65 -40.65
CA ALA A 179 29.14 -36.44 -41.63
C ALA A 179 29.54 -37.84 -41.14
N ALA A 180 29.42 -38.15 -39.83
CA ALA A 180 29.85 -39.44 -39.26
C ALA A 180 28.72 -40.47 -39.09
N ALA A 181 27.46 -40.11 -39.37
CA ALA A 181 26.29 -40.97 -39.16
C ALA A 181 25.81 -41.70 -40.43
N ARG A 182 26.67 -41.91 -41.43
CA ARG A 182 26.32 -42.62 -42.68
C ARG A 182 27.10 -43.91 -42.95
N GLN A 183 27.90 -44.39 -42.02
CA GLN A 183 28.61 -45.67 -42.16
C GLN A 183 28.56 -46.47 -40.85
N ALA A 184 27.47 -47.21 -40.64
CA ALA A 184 27.44 -48.45 -39.85
C ALA A 184 26.00 -49.00 -39.83
N GLU A 185 25.47 -49.31 -41.01
CA GLU A 185 24.29 -50.15 -41.16
C GLU A 185 24.70 -51.33 -42.03
N THR A 186 25.27 -52.38 -41.45
CA THR A 186 25.16 -53.75 -41.98
C THR A 186 25.57 -54.78 -40.92
N GLN A 187 24.76 -55.84 -40.83
CA GLN A 187 25.00 -57.15 -40.19
C GLN A 187 24.70 -57.25 -38.69
N ALA A 188 24.04 -58.28 -38.15
CA ALA A 188 23.03 -59.25 -38.57
C ALA A 188 22.82 -60.17 -37.35
N LEU A 189 21.56 -60.54 -37.10
CA LEU A 189 21.03 -61.76 -36.46
C LEU A 189 21.76 -62.47 -35.29
N GLY A 190 21.01 -62.70 -34.20
CA GLY A 190 21.25 -63.76 -33.22
C GLY A 190 20.24 -63.72 -32.06
N ALA A 191 19.62 -64.86 -31.74
CA ALA A 191 18.34 -65.04 -31.03
C ALA A 191 18.46 -65.06 -29.46
N PRO A 192 17.35 -65.25 -28.71
CA PRO A 192 17.16 -64.74 -27.34
C PRO A 192 17.61 -65.71 -26.23
N THR A 193 17.81 -65.20 -25.01
CA THR A 193 17.91 -66.02 -23.79
C THR A 193 17.12 -65.41 -22.64
N VAL A 194 16.53 -66.32 -21.88
CA VAL A 194 15.42 -66.26 -20.93
C VAL A 194 15.89 -65.91 -19.50
N VAL A 195 15.10 -65.05 -18.83
CA VAL A 195 14.72 -64.97 -17.38
C VAL A 195 15.79 -65.12 -16.30
N GLN A 196 15.90 -64.13 -15.39
CA GLN A 196 15.69 -64.37 -13.94
C GLN A 196 15.37 -63.09 -13.14
N ALA A 197 14.32 -63.18 -12.34
CA ALA A 197 13.88 -62.21 -11.34
C ALA A 197 14.50 -62.55 -9.97
N ALA A 198 14.93 -61.51 -9.23
CA ALA A 198 15.22 -61.50 -7.80
C ALA A 198 15.56 -60.05 -7.41
N ALA A 199 15.25 -59.49 -6.25
CA ALA A 199 14.26 -59.71 -5.21
C ALA A 199 14.13 -58.34 -4.51
N ALA A 200 12.95 -58.04 -3.99
CA ALA A 200 12.65 -56.78 -3.31
C ALA A 200 13.33 -56.68 -1.94
N ASP A 201 14.01 -55.57 -1.65
CA ASP A 201 14.42 -55.20 -0.30
C ASP A 201 13.30 -54.40 0.41
N PRO A 202 13.03 -54.66 1.71
CA PRO A 202 11.91 -54.07 2.42
C PRO A 202 12.20 -52.68 3.00
N VAL A 203 11.16 -51.85 2.95
CA VAL A 203 11.03 -50.49 3.52
C VAL A 203 11.22 -50.49 5.06
N PRO A 204 12.02 -49.57 5.64
CA PRO A 204 12.07 -49.39 7.09
C PRO A 204 10.86 -48.60 7.60
N ARG A 205 10.19 -49.12 8.64
CA ARG A 205 9.08 -48.48 9.37
C ARG A 205 9.57 -47.30 10.23
N PRO A 206 8.75 -46.24 10.40
CA PRO A 206 9.06 -45.12 11.29
C PRO A 206 8.82 -45.46 12.77
N ALA A 207 9.69 -44.94 13.64
CA ALA A 207 9.61 -45.04 15.10
C ALA A 207 8.52 -44.10 15.69
N PRO A 208 7.87 -44.46 16.81
CA PRO A 208 6.83 -43.64 17.43
C PRO A 208 7.41 -42.43 18.19
N ALA A 209 6.68 -41.32 18.16
CA ALA A 209 6.99 -40.04 18.79
C ALA A 209 7.05 -40.11 20.33
N PRO A 210 7.91 -39.31 21.00
CA PRO A 210 7.87 -39.16 22.44
C PRO A 210 6.71 -38.25 22.89
N THR A 211 6.02 -38.70 23.94
CA THR A 211 4.99 -37.96 24.69
C THR A 211 5.52 -36.69 25.37
N PRO A 212 4.69 -35.65 25.55
CA PRO A 212 5.11 -34.38 26.12
C PRO A 212 5.27 -34.48 27.64
N VAL A 213 6.42 -34.03 28.15
CA VAL A 213 6.66 -33.81 29.58
C VAL A 213 6.10 -32.43 29.94
N ALA A 214 5.18 -32.43 30.91
CA ALA A 214 4.67 -31.22 31.54
C ALA A 214 5.79 -30.46 32.26
N ALA A 215 5.97 -29.17 31.92
CA ALA A 215 6.85 -28.26 32.63
C ALA A 215 6.08 -27.02 33.10
N SER A 216 5.75 -27.08 34.40
CA SER A 216 5.72 -26.00 35.41
C SER A 216 5.42 -24.56 35.00
N ALA A 217 4.34 -24.04 35.59
CA ALA A 217 4.07 -22.63 35.79
C ALA A 217 5.11 -21.93 36.68
N ALA A 218 5.39 -20.65 36.40
CA ALA A 218 6.02 -19.65 37.27
C ALA A 218 5.74 -18.21 36.72
N PRO A 219 5.81 -17.15 37.55
CA PRO A 219 4.70 -16.21 37.73
C PRO A 219 4.72 -14.91 36.91
N ALA A 220 3.55 -14.27 36.87
CA ALA A 220 3.28 -12.94 36.34
C ALA A 220 4.22 -11.87 36.93
N ARG A 221 4.85 -11.09 36.04
CA ARG A 221 5.66 -9.93 36.41
C ARG A 221 4.85 -8.65 36.19
N ASN A 222 4.43 -8.06 37.31
CA ASN A 222 3.83 -6.73 37.37
C ASN A 222 4.82 -5.66 36.86
N TYR A 223 4.44 -4.91 35.83
CA TYR A 223 4.99 -3.57 35.58
C TYR A 223 3.87 -2.54 35.72
N ARG A 224 3.74 -2.02 36.95
CA ARG A 224 3.24 -0.66 37.19
C ARG A 224 4.42 0.28 36.94
N GLN A 225 4.25 1.25 36.03
CA GLN A 225 4.34 2.70 36.29
C GLN A 225 4.40 3.48 34.96
N ALA A 226 3.45 4.41 34.78
CA ALA A 226 3.42 5.37 33.69
C ALA A 226 4.35 6.56 33.99
N PRO A 227 5.12 7.09 33.03
CA PRO A 227 5.80 8.37 33.19
C PRO A 227 4.89 9.54 32.78
N ARG A 228 4.93 10.59 33.60
CA ARG A 228 4.14 11.82 33.54
C ARG A 228 4.50 12.69 32.32
N SER A 229 3.48 13.25 31.66
CA SER A 229 3.58 14.11 30.48
C SER A 229 4.04 15.53 30.81
N ASN A 230 5.09 16.01 30.12
CA ASN A 230 5.53 17.41 30.12
C ASN A 230 4.73 18.23 29.07
N LEU A 231 3.43 18.39 29.32
CA LEU A 231 2.46 19.10 28.46
C LEU A 231 2.78 20.58 28.14
N PRO A 232 3.42 21.39 29.02
CA PRO A 232 3.60 22.82 28.70
C PRO A 232 4.72 23.09 27.67
N ARG A 233 5.65 22.15 27.44
CA ARG A 233 6.76 22.34 26.48
C ARG A 233 6.36 21.99 25.04
N ALA A 234 5.35 21.12 24.86
CA ALA A 234 4.82 20.76 23.54
C ALA A 234 3.97 21.90 22.95
N LEU A 235 3.16 22.56 23.77
CA LEU A 235 2.33 23.70 23.36
C LEU A 235 3.16 24.90 22.90
N MET A 236 4.30 25.18 23.54
CA MET A 236 5.20 26.27 23.12
C MET A 236 5.89 26.04 21.78
N ARG A 237 6.05 24.78 21.36
CA ARG A 237 6.66 24.44 20.05
C ARG A 237 5.65 24.54 18.92
N ILE A 238 4.39 24.20 19.18
CA ILE A 238 3.29 24.28 18.21
C ILE A 238 3.00 25.73 17.81
N THR A 239 3.00 26.66 18.78
CA THR A 239 2.76 28.08 18.50
C THR A 239 3.87 28.70 17.66
N LEU A 240 5.13 28.30 17.86
CA LEU A 240 6.26 28.81 17.08
C LEU A 240 6.19 28.39 15.60
N VAL A 241 5.78 27.14 15.33
CA VAL A 241 5.66 26.62 13.95
C VAL A 241 4.53 27.32 13.19
N ILE A 242 3.38 27.56 13.84
CA ILE A 242 2.25 28.27 13.24
C ILE A 242 2.64 29.72 12.90
N ALA A 243 3.39 30.40 13.79
CA ALA A 243 3.84 31.77 13.53
C ALA A 243 4.78 31.87 12.33
N VAL A 244 5.70 30.92 12.17
CA VAL A 244 6.63 30.87 11.02
C VAL A 244 5.90 30.56 9.71
N ALA A 245 4.93 29.64 9.72
CA ALA A 245 4.13 29.32 8.54
C ALA A 245 3.29 30.51 8.04
N VAL A 246 2.69 31.27 8.97
CA VAL A 246 1.92 32.48 8.64
C VAL A 246 2.83 33.58 8.08
N ALA A 247 4.03 33.77 8.64
CA ALA A 247 4.99 34.76 8.14
C ALA A 247 5.49 34.43 6.72
N LEU A 248 5.74 33.14 6.43
CA LEU A 248 6.15 32.69 5.10
C LEU A 248 5.02 32.83 4.06
N ALA A 249 3.79 32.50 4.44
CA ALA A 249 2.62 32.68 3.57
C ALA A 249 2.36 34.15 3.24
N TRP A 250 2.52 35.04 4.24
CA TRP A 250 2.37 36.49 4.03
C TRP A 250 3.49 37.08 3.16
N GLY A 251 4.73 36.62 3.34
CA GLY A 251 5.87 37.03 2.50
C GLY A 251 5.73 36.59 1.03
N LEU A 252 5.21 35.38 0.79
CA LEU A 252 4.94 34.87 -0.56
C LEU A 252 3.78 35.62 -1.24
N ALA A 253 2.74 36.01 -0.50
CA ALA A 253 1.62 36.78 -1.04
C ALA A 253 2.04 38.18 -1.54
N GLN A 254 3.06 38.79 -0.93
CA GLN A 254 3.58 40.10 -1.35
C GLN A 254 4.41 40.06 -2.65
N LEU A 255 4.96 38.90 -3.01
CA LEU A 255 5.80 38.72 -4.21
C LEU A 255 5.01 38.50 -5.51
N PHE A 256 3.73 38.10 -5.43
CA PHE A 256 2.89 37.80 -6.59
C PHE A 256 1.77 38.83 -6.86
N GLY A 257 1.71 39.91 -6.08
CA GLY A 257 0.62 40.91 -6.11
C GLY A 257 0.83 42.14 -6.99
N ARG A 258 1.52 42.06 -8.14
CA ARG A 258 1.62 43.21 -9.08
C ARG A 258 1.21 42.83 -10.51
N SER A 259 0.09 43.42 -10.93
CA SER A 259 -0.66 43.24 -12.17
C SER A 259 0.10 43.62 -13.46
N ALA A 260 -0.20 42.92 -14.57
CA ALA A 260 -0.18 43.45 -15.94
C ALA A 260 -1.02 42.55 -16.90
N PRO A 261 -1.54 43.07 -18.03
CA PRO A 261 -2.88 42.77 -18.54
C PRO A 261 -2.94 41.74 -19.68
N ALA A 262 -4.17 41.30 -20.01
CA ALA A 262 -4.51 40.38 -21.09
C ALA A 262 -4.19 40.92 -22.49
N PRO A 263 -3.94 40.01 -23.46
CA PRO A 263 -4.33 40.23 -24.85
C PRO A 263 -5.23 39.12 -25.42
N ASP A 264 -6.01 39.54 -26.40
CA ASP A 264 -7.11 38.84 -27.06
C ASP A 264 -6.69 37.76 -28.09
N ALA A 265 -7.64 36.85 -28.32
CA ALA A 265 -7.95 36.11 -29.55
C ALA A 265 -6.82 35.67 -30.51
N GLY A 266 -6.68 34.35 -30.68
CA GLY A 266 -6.12 33.80 -31.91
C GLY A 266 -5.72 32.33 -31.86
N THR A 267 -6.36 31.55 -32.72
CA THR A 267 -5.91 30.26 -33.29
C THR A 267 -6.14 28.99 -32.47
N GLY A 268 -7.14 28.25 -32.92
CA GLY A 268 -7.31 26.83 -32.62
C GLY A 268 -6.11 26.03 -33.12
N ALA A 269 -5.29 25.58 -32.19
CA ALA A 269 -4.36 24.47 -32.35
C ALA A 269 -4.00 23.78 -31.02
N SER A 270 -4.68 24.13 -29.92
CA SER A 270 -4.30 23.68 -28.56
C SER A 270 -5.28 22.67 -27.94
N ASP A 271 -6.51 22.58 -28.43
CA ASP A 271 -7.54 21.71 -27.83
C ASP A 271 -7.34 20.22 -28.12
N LYS A 272 -6.59 19.86 -29.17
CA LYS A 272 -6.25 18.46 -29.46
C LYS A 272 -4.95 17.99 -28.81
N ALA A 273 -4.08 18.90 -28.38
CA ALA A 273 -2.85 18.56 -27.66
C ALA A 273 -3.08 18.39 -26.15
N LEU A 274 -4.09 19.07 -25.59
CA LEU A 274 -4.45 18.92 -24.17
C LEU A 274 -5.39 17.73 -23.89
N ALA A 275 -6.02 17.14 -24.92
CA ALA A 275 -6.87 15.96 -24.78
C ALA A 275 -6.08 14.63 -24.73
N GLN A 276 -4.79 14.63 -25.05
CA GLN A 276 -3.92 13.43 -25.02
C GLN A 276 -2.98 13.35 -23.82
N LEU A 277 -3.04 14.32 -22.91
CA LEU A 277 -2.41 14.24 -21.59
C LEU A 277 -3.54 14.14 -20.56
N GLY A 278 -3.82 12.94 -20.07
CA GLY A 278 -4.80 12.65 -19.02
C GLY A 278 -4.41 13.23 -17.65
N GLY A 279 -4.19 14.54 -17.59
CA GLY A 279 -3.55 15.24 -16.47
C GLY A 279 -4.39 16.39 -15.95
N THR A 280 -5.61 16.11 -15.50
CA THR A 280 -6.38 16.95 -14.54
C THR A 280 -7.47 16.16 -13.80
N GLN A 281 -7.87 14.99 -14.34
CA GLN A 281 -8.96 14.17 -13.79
C GLN A 281 -8.60 13.56 -12.42
N GLY A 282 -7.40 13.02 -12.23
CA GLY A 282 -6.98 12.40 -10.97
C GLY A 282 -6.79 13.37 -9.79
N MET A 283 -6.41 14.62 -10.04
CA MET A 283 -6.31 15.64 -8.98
C MET A 283 -7.68 16.06 -8.47
N ALA A 284 -8.69 16.11 -9.35
CA ALA A 284 -10.03 16.52 -8.98
C ALA A 284 -10.85 15.40 -8.31
N GLU A 285 -10.58 14.14 -8.68
CA GLU A 285 -11.17 12.98 -7.99
C GLU A 285 -10.74 12.92 -6.52
N GLY A 286 -9.48 13.22 -6.22
CA GLY A 286 -8.99 13.30 -4.84
C GLY A 286 -9.67 14.40 -4.01
N VAL A 287 -9.96 15.56 -4.62
CA VAL A 287 -10.64 16.68 -3.91
C VAL A 287 -12.11 16.34 -3.63
N LEU A 288 -12.82 15.73 -4.57
CA LEU A 288 -14.22 15.33 -4.35
C LEU A 288 -14.35 14.12 -3.40
N ALA A 289 -13.39 13.18 -3.42
CA ALA A 289 -13.31 12.12 -2.43
C ALA A 289 -13.05 12.67 -1.02
N LYS A 290 -12.20 13.69 -0.89
CA LYS A 290 -11.98 14.41 0.37
C LYS A 290 -13.28 15.08 0.86
N ALA A 291 -14.07 15.69 -0.03
CA ALA A 291 -15.36 16.26 0.34
C ALA A 291 -16.34 15.18 0.86
N GLU A 292 -16.43 14.03 0.20
CA GLU A 292 -17.28 12.91 0.66
C GLU A 292 -16.85 12.41 2.06
N ARG A 293 -15.55 12.35 2.33
CA ARG A 293 -15.04 12.03 3.66
C ARG A 293 -15.45 13.06 4.72
N LEU A 294 -15.33 14.35 4.41
CA LEU A 294 -15.71 15.43 5.33
C LEU A 294 -17.21 15.44 5.65
N ILE A 295 -18.06 15.05 4.70
CA ILE A 295 -19.50 14.83 4.92
C ILE A 295 -19.72 13.74 5.97
N ASN A 296 -19.03 12.61 5.84
CA ASN A 296 -19.15 11.49 6.79
C ASN A 296 -18.63 11.84 8.19
N GLU A 297 -17.59 12.67 8.27
CA GLU A 297 -17.05 13.20 9.54
C GLU A 297 -17.93 14.31 10.15
N LYS A 298 -19.08 14.65 9.55
CA LYS A 298 -19.97 15.75 9.95
C LYS A 298 -19.27 17.13 9.96
N LYS A 299 -18.21 17.29 9.18
CA LYS A 299 -17.49 18.56 8.98
C LYS A 299 -18.11 19.34 7.83
N TRP A 300 -19.31 19.85 8.08
CA TRP A 300 -20.19 20.41 7.03
C TRP A 300 -19.59 21.59 6.26
N SER A 301 -18.96 22.54 6.96
CA SER A 301 -18.37 23.73 6.33
C SER A 301 -17.13 23.39 5.50
N ASP A 302 -16.23 22.55 6.02
CA ASP A 302 -15.04 22.12 5.28
C ASP A 302 -15.43 21.33 4.01
N ALA A 303 -16.46 20.48 4.11
CA ALA A 303 -17.01 19.76 2.97
C ALA A 303 -17.56 20.73 1.92
N PHE A 304 -18.33 21.75 2.33
CA PHE A 304 -18.86 22.77 1.44
C PHE A 304 -17.75 23.51 0.70
N ASP A 305 -16.73 23.99 1.41
CA ASP A 305 -15.61 24.73 0.80
C ASP A 305 -14.84 23.86 -0.21
N THR A 306 -14.65 22.58 0.12
CA THR A 306 -13.98 21.62 -0.77
C THR A 306 -14.78 21.39 -2.06
N ILE A 307 -16.12 21.31 -1.97
CA ILE A 307 -17.00 21.15 -3.14
C ILE A 307 -17.00 22.40 -4.01
N GLN A 308 -17.00 23.60 -3.41
CA GLN A 308 -16.92 24.86 -4.16
C GLN A 308 -15.61 24.98 -4.94
N GLN A 309 -14.49 24.59 -4.32
CA GLN A 309 -13.18 24.57 -4.98
C GLN A 309 -13.14 23.58 -6.16
N ALA A 310 -13.75 22.39 -6.00
CA ALA A 310 -13.82 21.40 -7.08
C ALA A 310 -14.76 21.81 -8.24
N GLY A 311 -15.80 22.58 -7.95
CA GLY A 311 -16.81 23.04 -8.92
C GLY A 311 -16.32 24.09 -9.94
N LEU A 312 -15.12 24.64 -9.75
CA LEU A 312 -14.50 25.61 -10.66
C LEU A 312 -14.04 25.01 -12.00
N SER A 313 -13.92 23.67 -12.08
CA SER A 313 -13.51 22.97 -13.29
C SER A 313 -14.72 22.42 -14.08
N PRO A 314 -14.83 22.70 -15.41
CA PRO A 314 -15.91 22.16 -16.26
C PRO A 314 -16.00 20.63 -16.26
N ALA A 315 -14.87 19.94 -16.13
CA ALA A 315 -14.78 18.47 -16.19
C ALA A 315 -15.43 17.77 -14.99
N ASN A 316 -15.56 18.45 -13.85
CA ASN A 316 -16.00 17.85 -12.57
C ASN A 316 -17.35 18.36 -12.10
N LYS A 317 -18.00 19.21 -12.91
CA LYS A 317 -19.23 19.92 -12.55
C LYS A 317 -20.36 18.96 -12.16
N GLU A 318 -20.52 17.87 -12.90
CA GLU A 318 -21.55 16.86 -12.63
C GLU A 318 -21.29 16.09 -11.32
N ARG A 319 -20.03 15.66 -11.09
CA ARG A 319 -19.67 14.96 -9.86
C ARG A 319 -19.74 15.86 -8.64
N ALA A 320 -19.29 17.11 -8.75
CA ALA A 320 -19.41 18.11 -7.69
C ALA A 320 -20.89 18.37 -7.31
N GLN A 321 -21.80 18.41 -8.30
CA GLN A 321 -23.24 18.49 -8.04
C GLN A 321 -23.78 17.27 -7.30
N GLN A 322 -23.33 16.05 -7.65
CA GLN A 322 -23.71 14.83 -6.93
C GLN A 322 -23.27 14.87 -5.46
N VAL A 323 -22.01 15.25 -5.20
CA VAL A 323 -21.48 15.35 -3.83
C VAL A 323 -22.16 16.48 -3.05
N ARG A 324 -22.46 17.62 -3.70
CA ARG A 324 -23.27 18.70 -3.12
C ARG A 324 -24.64 18.20 -2.68
N LYS A 325 -25.33 17.42 -3.51
CA LYS A 325 -26.63 16.82 -3.16
C LYS A 325 -26.52 15.88 -1.95
N LYS A 326 -25.46 15.06 -1.89
CA LYS A 326 -25.20 14.20 -0.72
C LYS A 326 -24.98 15.01 0.56
N LEU A 327 -24.25 16.11 0.50
CA LEU A 327 -24.03 17.00 1.65
C LEU A 327 -25.36 17.57 2.16
N VAL A 328 -26.21 18.09 1.27
CA VAL A 328 -27.54 18.62 1.64
C VAL A 328 -28.39 17.54 2.30
N GLN A 329 -28.46 16.34 1.72
CA GLN A 329 -29.23 15.21 2.27
C GLN A 329 -28.71 14.77 3.64
N ALA A 330 -27.38 14.68 3.80
CA ALA A 330 -26.75 14.29 5.06
C ALA A 330 -27.05 15.31 6.17
N MET A 331 -26.95 16.60 5.88
CA MET A 331 -27.32 17.66 6.82
C MET A 331 -28.80 17.61 7.19
N ALA A 332 -29.69 17.42 6.21
CA ALA A 332 -31.13 17.29 6.45
C ALA A 332 -31.47 16.08 7.34
N ASN A 333 -30.82 14.94 7.10
CA ASN A 333 -30.99 13.73 7.91
C ASN A 333 -30.48 13.93 9.34
N GLU A 334 -29.33 14.57 9.52
CA GLU A 334 -28.79 14.86 10.85
C GLU A 334 -29.72 15.80 11.64
N VAL A 335 -30.30 16.82 10.99
CA VAL A 335 -31.31 17.69 11.61
C VAL A 335 -32.53 16.89 12.09
N LYS A 336 -33.02 15.94 11.27
CA LYS A 336 -34.12 15.05 11.65
C LYS A 336 -33.75 14.16 12.86
N ILE A 337 -32.56 13.57 12.86
CA ILE A 337 -32.05 12.73 13.96
C ILE A 337 -31.96 13.55 15.26
N LEU A 338 -31.40 14.76 15.20
CA LEU A 338 -31.28 15.63 16.37
C LEU A 338 -32.63 16.06 16.93
N ARG A 339 -33.65 16.27 16.08
CA ARG A 339 -35.03 16.54 16.51
C ARG A 339 -35.66 15.32 17.21
N GLN A 340 -35.52 14.14 16.62
CA GLN A 340 -36.04 12.89 17.19
C GLN A 340 -35.37 12.55 18.53
N GLY A 341 -34.07 12.84 18.66
CA GLY A 341 -33.29 12.67 19.89
C GLY A 341 -33.50 13.77 20.94
N GLY A 342 -34.49 14.67 20.77
CA GLY A 342 -34.81 15.73 21.72
C GLY A 342 -33.82 16.92 21.77
N SER A 343 -32.76 16.89 20.97
CA SER A 343 -31.72 17.93 20.88
C SER A 343 -32.14 19.09 19.97
N ASN A 344 -33.25 19.74 20.33
CA ASN A 344 -33.93 20.74 19.50
C ASN A 344 -33.10 22.00 19.19
N ASP A 345 -32.21 22.42 20.09
CA ASP A 345 -31.36 23.60 19.89
C ASP A 345 -30.17 23.30 18.98
N ALA A 346 -29.57 22.12 19.09
CA ALA A 346 -28.55 21.64 18.16
C ALA A 346 -29.12 21.47 16.74
N ALA A 347 -30.33 20.94 16.63
CA ALA A 347 -31.03 20.83 15.34
C ALA A 347 -31.31 22.19 14.70
N LYS A 348 -31.70 23.20 15.50
CA LYS A 348 -31.88 24.59 15.03
C LYS A 348 -30.56 25.20 14.56
N GLY A 349 -29.49 25.01 15.32
CA GLY A 349 -28.15 25.51 14.97
C GLY A 349 -27.64 24.92 13.66
N LEU A 350 -27.74 23.60 13.50
CA LEU A 350 -27.32 22.92 12.27
C LEU A 350 -28.18 23.33 11.06
N LEU A 351 -29.50 23.48 11.25
CA LEU A 351 -30.39 23.93 10.17
C LEU A 351 -30.09 25.37 9.73
N ALA A 352 -29.80 26.27 10.68
CA ALA A 352 -29.38 27.63 10.37
C ALA A 352 -28.05 27.66 9.60
N GLN A 353 -27.10 26.80 9.98
CA GLN A 353 -25.84 26.64 9.26
C GLN A 353 -26.07 26.11 7.84
N ALA A 354 -26.96 25.11 7.68
CA ALA A 354 -27.30 24.53 6.38
C ALA A 354 -27.94 25.56 5.44
N LEU A 355 -28.92 26.34 5.93
CA LEU A 355 -29.58 27.39 5.14
C LEU A 355 -28.63 28.54 4.76
N LYS A 356 -27.61 28.83 5.58
CA LYS A 356 -26.58 29.80 5.23
C LYS A 356 -25.70 29.32 4.06
N MET A 357 -25.41 28.04 3.99
CA MET A 357 -24.61 27.44 2.91
C MET A 357 -25.45 27.16 1.65
N PHE A 358 -26.75 26.90 1.85
CA PHE A 358 -27.68 26.45 0.82
C PHE A 358 -29.03 27.18 0.94
N PRO A 359 -29.10 28.47 0.61
CA PRO A 359 -30.32 29.27 0.80
C PRO A 359 -31.48 28.81 -0.07
N ASP A 360 -31.19 28.31 -1.27
CA ASP A 360 -32.20 27.97 -2.29
C ASP A 360 -32.64 26.49 -2.25
N GLU A 361 -32.17 25.69 -1.30
CA GLU A 361 -32.48 24.25 -1.27
C GLU A 361 -33.87 23.96 -0.65
N PRO A 362 -34.80 23.34 -1.41
CA PRO A 362 -36.18 23.13 -0.96
C PRO A 362 -36.27 22.17 0.23
N GLU A 363 -35.35 21.21 0.33
CA GLU A 363 -35.36 20.21 1.39
C GLU A 363 -35.04 20.84 2.76
N LEU A 364 -34.08 21.77 2.81
CA LEU A 364 -33.70 22.47 4.04
C LEU A 364 -34.72 23.53 4.45
N THR A 365 -35.32 24.22 3.48
CA THR A 365 -36.38 25.21 3.74
C THR A 365 -37.66 24.56 4.25
N SER A 366 -38.03 23.37 3.74
CA SER A 366 -39.18 22.59 4.26
C SER A 366 -38.99 22.17 5.72
N LEU A 367 -37.77 21.77 6.11
CA LEU A 367 -37.45 21.44 7.50
C LEU A 367 -37.53 22.66 8.43
N ALA A 368 -37.31 23.86 7.91
CA ALA A 368 -37.42 25.09 8.69
C ALA A 368 -38.88 25.48 8.95
N SER A 369 -39.80 25.23 8.00
CA SER A 369 -41.23 25.55 8.15
C SER A 369 -42.01 24.53 9.00
N GLU A 370 -41.53 23.28 9.08
CA GLU A 370 -42.16 22.19 9.86
C GLU A 370 -42.22 22.45 11.39
N LYS A 371 -41.65 23.56 11.89
CA LYS A 371 -41.67 23.96 13.31
C LYS A 371 -42.62 25.13 13.63
N GLN A 372 -43.49 25.53 12.70
CA GLN A 372 -44.50 26.57 12.92
C GLN A 372 -45.95 26.06 13.12
N SER A 373 -46.18 24.75 13.13
CA SER A 373 -47.43 24.15 13.66
C SER A 373 -47.15 23.39 14.94
#